data_AF-A0A660ZCY5-F1
#
_entry.id   AF-A0A660ZCY5-F1
#
_cell.length_a   1.000
_cell.length_b   1.000
_cell.length_c   1.000
_cell.angle_alpha   90.00
_cell.angle_beta   90.00
_cell.angle_gamma   90.00
#
_symmetry.space_group_name_H-M   'P 1'
#
loop_
_entity.id
_entity.type
_entity.pdbx_description
1 polymer ?
#
loop_
_entity_poly.entity_id
_entity_poly.type
_entity_poly.pdbx_seq_one_letter_code
_entity_poly.pdbx_strand_id
1 'polypeptide(L)'
;MGKLKILASGDSPQAQAQKRGKLFEELMAEVLQQLGYEIDRIPNTNYAGMEIDIEGRSIATGIPLYAECKYSETNIDSPKLQAFFGKYMTRWLKDNKSHGLFIAIPGLNSHAKGFYNDNVRNHSEITFRILEEDDVIDLLCKSQFIVHPETIAKNIPSSIGLPEIGACFIQIKGCFGFNILSLVGEGYPTKSQSLMRKEHLCQKEQLWTT
;
A
#
# COMPACT_ATOMS: atom_id res chain seq x y z
N MET A 1 5.99 -14.68 2.04
CA MET A 1 4.75 -14.14 1.45
C MET A 1 4.46 -12.83 2.17
N GLY A 2 4.13 -11.74 1.46
CA GLY A 2 3.96 -10.40 2.06
C GLY A 2 2.78 -10.33 3.05
N LYS A 3 2.87 -9.37 3.97
CA LYS A 3 1.86 -9.05 4.99
C LYS A 3 0.57 -8.51 4.39
N LEU A 4 0.63 -7.80 3.26
CA LEU A 4 -0.54 -7.18 2.63
C LEU A 4 -1.10 -8.06 1.51
N LYS A 5 -2.40 -8.35 1.59
CA LYS A 5 -3.13 -9.19 0.65
C LYS A 5 -4.37 -8.47 0.13
N ILE A 6 -4.53 -8.45 -1.19
CA ILE A 6 -5.71 -7.87 -1.83
C ILE A 6 -6.54 -9.00 -2.38
N LEU A 7 -7.82 -9.05 -2.00
CA LEU A 7 -8.75 -10.11 -2.40
C LEU A 7 -9.69 -9.57 -3.47
N ALA A 8 -9.67 -10.18 -4.66
CA ALA A 8 -10.56 -9.84 -5.77
C ALA A 8 -11.10 -11.11 -6.44
N SER A 9 -12.40 -11.12 -6.73
CA SER A 9 -13.05 -12.19 -7.48
C SER A 9 -12.90 -11.98 -8.99
N GLY A 10 -12.79 -13.04 -9.76
CA GLY A 10 -12.72 -12.97 -11.22
C GLY A 10 -12.72 -14.34 -11.86
N ASP A 11 -13.18 -14.40 -13.10
CA ASP A 11 -13.42 -15.66 -13.82
C ASP A 11 -12.12 -16.32 -14.32
N SER A 12 -10.99 -15.62 -14.20
CA SER A 12 -9.66 -16.12 -14.52
C SER A 12 -8.59 -15.53 -13.59
N PRO A 13 -7.41 -16.16 -13.44
CA PRO A 13 -6.30 -15.60 -12.67
C PRO A 13 -5.88 -14.20 -13.13
N GLN A 14 -5.93 -13.94 -14.44
CA GLN A 14 -5.62 -12.63 -15.02
C GLN A 14 -6.66 -11.59 -14.64
N ALA A 15 -7.95 -11.92 -14.72
CA ALA A 15 -9.04 -11.02 -14.32
C ALA A 15 -8.97 -10.69 -12.82
N GLN A 16 -8.60 -11.66 -11.98
CA GLN A 16 -8.36 -11.43 -10.56
C GLN A 16 -7.15 -10.52 -10.33
N ALA A 17 -6.04 -10.73 -11.03
CA ALA A 17 -4.84 -9.90 -10.91
C ALA A 17 -5.12 -8.43 -11.30
N GLN A 18 -5.82 -8.22 -12.41
CA GLN A 18 -6.23 -6.87 -12.86
C GLN A 18 -7.12 -6.19 -11.83
N LYS A 19 -8.12 -6.88 -11.29
CA LYS A 19 -8.99 -6.33 -10.25
C LYS A 19 -8.24 -6.03 -8.95
N ARG A 20 -7.27 -6.87 -8.54
CA ARG A 20 -6.42 -6.58 -7.38
C ARG A 20 -5.58 -5.31 -7.60
N GLY A 21 -4.99 -5.16 -8.79
CA GLY A 21 -4.26 -3.95 -9.15
C GLY A 21 -5.13 -2.70 -9.06
N LYS A 22 -6.33 -2.74 -9.64
CA LYS A 22 -7.29 -1.63 -9.58
C LYS A 22 -7.72 -1.29 -8.16
N LEU A 23 -8.02 -2.30 -7.34
CA LEU A 23 -8.38 -2.08 -5.93
C LEU A 23 -7.23 -1.47 -5.13
N PHE A 24 -6.00 -1.83 -5.46
CA PHE A 24 -4.84 -1.24 -4.83
C PHE A 24 -4.69 0.25 -5.17
N GLU A 25 -4.85 0.59 -6.44
CA GLU A 25 -4.85 1.97 -6.93
C GLU A 25 -5.94 2.80 -6.26
N GLU A 26 -7.18 2.31 -6.23
CA GLU A 26 -8.31 2.98 -5.57
C GLU A 26 -8.02 3.22 -4.07
N LEU A 27 -7.51 2.21 -3.35
CA LEU A 27 -7.13 2.36 -1.95
C LEU A 27 -6.05 3.41 -1.76
N MET A 28 -4.97 3.37 -2.55
CA MET A 28 -3.86 4.31 -2.40
C MET A 28 -4.29 5.73 -2.77
N ALA A 29 -5.21 5.91 -3.71
CA ALA A 29 -5.81 7.21 -3.99
C ALA A 29 -6.55 7.77 -2.77
N GLU A 30 -7.35 6.96 -2.07
CA GLU A 30 -8.01 7.41 -0.84
C GLU A 30 -7.02 7.69 0.31
N VAL A 31 -5.98 6.87 0.46
CA VAL A 31 -4.92 7.11 1.44
C VAL A 31 -4.22 8.45 1.17
N LEU A 32 -3.87 8.72 -0.09
CA LEU A 32 -3.24 9.98 -0.48
C LEU A 32 -4.17 11.18 -0.23
N GLN A 33 -5.48 11.03 -0.48
CA GLN A 33 -6.45 12.09 -0.14
C GLN A 33 -6.42 12.44 1.34
N GLN A 34 -6.39 11.43 2.22
CA GLN A 34 -6.31 11.66 3.67
C GLN A 34 -4.99 12.29 4.11
N LEU A 35 -3.92 12.12 3.33
CA LEU A 35 -2.61 12.71 3.59
C LEU A 35 -2.46 14.14 3.03
N GLY A 36 -3.56 14.75 2.55
CA GLY A 36 -3.58 16.13 2.10
C GLY A 36 -3.24 16.31 0.62
N TYR A 37 -3.53 15.30 -0.20
CA TYR A 37 -3.50 15.42 -1.66
C TYR A 37 -4.90 15.58 -2.23
N GLU A 38 -5.04 16.44 -3.23
CA GLU A 38 -6.20 16.46 -4.11
C GLU A 38 -5.90 15.52 -5.28
N ILE A 39 -6.73 14.49 -5.50
CA ILE A 39 -6.53 13.48 -6.54
C ILE A 39 -7.45 13.76 -7.72
N ASP A 40 -6.87 13.77 -8.92
CA ASP A 40 -7.57 14.02 -10.16
C ASP A 40 -8.40 12.77 -10.53
N ARG A 41 -9.72 12.90 -10.53
CA ARG A 41 -10.65 11.77 -10.76
C ARG A 41 -10.80 11.35 -12.23
N ILE A 42 -10.18 12.10 -13.13
CA ILE A 42 -10.21 11.82 -14.57
C ILE A 42 -8.78 11.49 -14.94
N PRO A 43 -8.45 10.24 -15.34
CA PRO A 43 -7.15 9.94 -15.90
C PRO A 43 -7.00 10.83 -17.13
N ASN A 44 -6.18 11.87 -17.01
CA ASN A 44 -5.99 12.84 -18.06
C ASN A 44 -5.22 12.12 -19.17
N THR A 45 -5.95 11.48 -20.08
CA THR A 45 -5.46 10.77 -21.26
C THR A 45 -4.74 11.71 -22.25
N ASN A 46 -4.60 12.99 -21.89
CA ASN A 46 -4.09 14.09 -22.69
C ASN A 46 -2.56 14.17 -22.77
N TYR A 47 -1.83 13.21 -22.24
CA TYR A 47 -0.37 13.23 -22.25
C TYR A 47 0.23 12.21 -23.21
N ALA A 48 -0.01 12.38 -24.51
CA ALA A 48 0.63 11.56 -25.56
C ALA A 48 0.56 10.03 -25.31
N GLY A 49 -0.54 9.55 -24.74
CA GLY A 49 -0.75 8.13 -24.43
C GLY A 49 -0.02 7.60 -23.18
N MET A 50 0.55 8.48 -22.36
CA MET A 50 1.18 8.12 -21.08
C MET A 50 0.11 7.89 -20.01
N GLU A 51 -0.01 6.65 -19.53
CA GLU A 51 -0.87 6.27 -18.41
C GLU A 51 -0.10 6.38 -17.08
N ILE A 52 -0.67 7.10 -16.12
CA ILE A 52 -0.23 7.18 -14.72
C ILE A 52 -1.39 6.70 -13.87
N ASP A 53 -1.11 5.78 -12.94
CA ASP A 53 -2.16 5.15 -12.12
C ASP A 53 -2.88 6.19 -11.23
N ILE A 54 -2.14 7.13 -10.62
CA ILE A 54 -2.73 8.20 -9.79
C ILE A 54 -2.07 9.54 -10.10
N GLU A 55 -2.87 10.53 -10.45
CA GLU A 55 -2.45 11.93 -10.59
C GLU A 55 -3.13 12.81 -9.55
N GLY A 56 -2.44 13.86 -9.11
CA GLY A 56 -3.02 14.82 -8.19
C GLY A 56 -2.06 15.95 -7.85
N ARG A 57 -2.29 16.59 -6.70
CA ARG A 57 -1.46 17.68 -6.18
C ARG A 57 -1.51 17.76 -4.68
N SER A 58 -0.41 18.18 -4.07
CA SER A 58 -0.40 18.54 -2.65
C SER A 58 -1.30 19.75 -2.44
N ILE A 59 -2.25 19.66 -1.50
CA ILE A 59 -3.13 20.79 -1.15
C ILE A 59 -2.30 21.93 -0.54
N ALA A 60 -1.30 21.59 0.27
CA ALA A 60 -0.49 22.57 0.99
C ALA A 60 0.43 23.40 0.08
N THR A 61 1.01 22.79 -0.95
CA THR A 61 2.03 23.44 -1.80
C THR A 61 1.60 23.64 -3.25
N GLY A 62 0.53 22.98 -3.69
CA GLY A 62 0.11 22.94 -5.08
C GLY A 62 1.08 22.17 -5.99
N ILE A 63 2.08 21.45 -5.45
CA ILE A 63 3.02 20.68 -6.27
C ILE A 63 2.31 19.43 -6.82
N PRO A 64 2.35 19.19 -8.14
CA PRO A 64 1.84 17.97 -8.78
C PRO A 64 2.41 16.69 -8.17
N LEU A 65 1.56 15.67 -8.04
CA LEU A 65 1.91 14.31 -7.65
C LEU A 65 1.59 13.37 -8.83
N TYR A 66 2.55 12.51 -9.15
CA TYR A 66 2.38 11.38 -10.05
C TYR A 66 2.73 10.12 -9.28
N ALA A 67 1.84 9.14 -9.24
CA ALA A 67 2.07 7.89 -8.56
C ALA A 67 1.72 6.67 -9.43
N GLU A 68 2.47 5.59 -9.24
CA GLU A 68 2.26 4.32 -9.90
C GLU A 68 2.20 3.22 -8.83
N CYS A 69 1.13 2.43 -8.90
CA CYS A 69 0.83 1.36 -7.98
C CYS A 69 1.12 0.01 -8.64
N LYS A 70 1.88 -0.86 -7.96
CA LYS A 70 2.17 -2.21 -8.43
C LYS A 70 1.95 -3.21 -7.31
N TYR A 71 1.00 -4.10 -7.54
CA TYR A 71 0.69 -5.22 -6.67
C TYR A 71 0.92 -6.54 -7.41
N SER A 72 1.77 -7.42 -6.86
CA SER A 72 1.95 -8.79 -7.35
C SER A 72 2.29 -9.75 -6.22
N GLU A 73 2.35 -11.06 -6.52
CA GLU A 73 2.74 -12.07 -5.53
C GLU A 73 4.26 -12.12 -5.30
N THR A 74 5.05 -11.58 -6.23
CA THR A 74 6.51 -11.51 -6.16
C THR A 74 6.99 -10.07 -6.21
N ASN A 75 8.24 -9.83 -5.82
CA ASN A 75 8.85 -8.51 -5.90
C ASN A 75 8.82 -7.94 -7.33
N ILE A 76 8.61 -6.63 -7.40
CA ILE A 76 8.59 -5.84 -8.62
C ILE A 76 10.01 -5.66 -9.15
N ASP A 77 10.16 -5.82 -10.45
CA ASP A 77 11.42 -5.81 -11.16
C ASP A 77 11.80 -4.42 -11.69
N SER A 78 13.09 -4.27 -12.01
CA SER A 78 13.68 -3.00 -12.44
C SER A 78 12.98 -2.38 -13.65
N PRO A 79 12.59 -3.13 -14.70
CA PRO A 79 11.92 -2.54 -15.86
C PRO A 79 10.64 -1.77 -15.53
N LYS A 80 9.83 -2.26 -14.57
CA LYS A 80 8.60 -1.56 -14.17
C LYS A 80 8.89 -0.25 -13.43
N LEU A 81 9.87 -0.26 -12.54
CA LEU A 81 10.32 0.94 -11.83
C LEU A 81 10.91 1.97 -12.82
N GLN A 82 11.77 1.52 -13.74
CA GLN A 82 12.40 2.36 -14.76
C GLN A 82 11.38 2.98 -15.70
N ALA A 83 10.37 2.21 -16.11
CA ALA A 83 9.29 2.70 -16.96
C ALA A 83 8.57 3.87 -16.29
N PHE A 84 8.15 3.72 -15.03
CA PHE A 84 7.51 4.81 -14.29
C PHE A 84 8.46 5.98 -14.03
N PHE A 85 9.72 5.72 -13.65
CA PHE A 85 10.70 6.77 -13.45
C PHE A 85 10.90 7.62 -14.71
N GLY A 86 10.94 6.99 -15.89
CA GLY A 86 10.96 7.69 -17.17
C GLY A 86 9.73 8.58 -17.37
N LYS A 87 8.52 8.05 -17.13
CA LYS A 87 7.26 8.82 -17.19
C LYS A 87 7.32 10.06 -16.28
N TYR A 88 7.68 9.86 -15.01
CA TYR A 88 7.82 10.94 -14.03
C TYR A 88 8.86 11.97 -14.46
N MET A 89 10.03 11.53 -14.95
CA MET A 89 11.11 12.42 -15.34
C MET A 89 10.71 13.33 -16.50
N THR A 90 9.87 12.87 -17.44
CA THR A 90 9.32 13.75 -18.49
C THR A 90 8.48 14.91 -17.94
N ARG A 91 7.93 14.76 -16.73
CA ARG A 91 7.19 15.81 -16.03
C ARG A 91 8.12 16.71 -15.27
N TRP A 92 8.99 16.10 -14.48
CA TRP A 92 9.96 16.82 -13.67
C TRP A 92 10.85 17.73 -14.53
N LEU A 93 11.32 17.27 -15.69
CA LEU A 93 12.17 18.07 -16.59
C LEU A 93 11.49 19.34 -17.16
N LYS A 94 10.17 19.51 -17.03
CA LYS A 94 9.48 20.72 -17.53
C LYS A 94 9.71 21.93 -16.64
N ASP A 95 9.70 21.76 -15.32
CA ASP A 95 9.74 22.85 -14.36
C ASP A 95 10.38 22.49 -13.00
N ASN A 96 10.90 21.27 -12.87
CA ASN A 96 11.45 20.67 -11.65
C ASN A 96 10.49 20.72 -10.45
N LYS A 97 9.18 20.72 -10.69
CA LYS A 97 8.13 20.85 -9.67
C LYS A 97 7.11 19.74 -9.78
N SER A 98 7.52 18.53 -9.40
CA SER A 98 6.59 17.40 -9.28
C SER A 98 7.12 16.34 -8.34
N HIS A 99 6.22 15.65 -7.65
CA HIS A 99 6.55 14.50 -6.82
C HIS A 99 6.25 13.21 -7.57
N GLY A 100 7.19 12.27 -7.55
CA GLY A 100 7.05 10.93 -8.09
C GLY A 100 6.93 9.92 -6.95
N LEU A 101 5.94 9.04 -7.00
CA LEU A 101 5.72 8.03 -5.97
C LEU A 101 5.51 6.65 -6.59
N PHE A 102 6.44 5.72 -6.37
CA PHE A 102 6.30 4.34 -6.81
C PHE A 102 5.93 3.45 -5.63
N ILE A 103 4.74 2.85 -5.67
CA ILE A 103 4.17 2.07 -4.57
C ILE A 103 4.17 0.60 -4.97
N ALA A 104 4.96 -0.22 -4.28
CA ALA A 104 5.22 -1.60 -4.67
C ALA A 104 4.92 -2.60 -3.54
N ILE A 105 4.01 -3.53 -3.81
CA ILE A 105 3.67 -4.64 -2.91
C ILE A 105 3.99 -5.97 -3.60
N PRO A 106 4.78 -6.87 -2.96
CA PRO A 106 5.36 -6.75 -1.61
C PRO A 106 6.60 -5.84 -1.53
N GLY A 107 7.16 -5.42 -2.66
CA GLY A 107 8.35 -4.56 -2.69
C GLY A 107 9.12 -4.71 -4.00
N LEU A 108 10.38 -4.27 -3.99
CA LEU A 108 11.29 -4.30 -5.13
C LEU A 108 12.29 -5.47 -5.03
N ASN A 109 12.71 -6.00 -6.17
CA ASN A 109 13.83 -6.94 -6.22
C ASN A 109 15.19 -6.23 -6.10
N SER A 110 16.27 -6.99 -5.91
CA SER A 110 17.63 -6.44 -5.73
C SER A 110 18.08 -5.55 -6.88
N HIS A 111 17.74 -5.90 -8.12
CA HIS A 111 18.08 -5.11 -9.31
C HIS A 111 17.36 -3.75 -9.34
N ALA A 112 16.06 -3.73 -9.02
CA ALA A 112 15.29 -2.50 -8.93
C ALA A 112 15.80 -1.59 -7.79
N LYS A 113 16.15 -2.18 -6.64
CA LYS A 113 16.78 -1.44 -5.53
C LYS A 113 18.14 -0.86 -5.92
N GLY A 114 18.96 -1.64 -6.64
CA GLY A 114 20.23 -1.17 -7.21
C GLY A 114 20.03 0.04 -8.11
N PHE A 115 19.11 -0.07 -9.09
CA PHE A 115 18.76 1.04 -9.97
C PHE A 115 18.37 2.30 -9.20
N TYR A 116 17.47 2.19 -8.21
CA TYR A 116 17.03 3.34 -7.41
C TYR A 116 18.18 3.97 -6.62
N ASN A 117 19.01 3.17 -5.97
CA ASN A 117 20.13 3.67 -5.18
C ASN A 117 21.16 4.40 -6.05
N ASP A 118 21.49 3.83 -7.22
CA ASP A 118 22.54 4.36 -8.09
C ASP A 118 22.09 5.60 -8.86
N ASN A 119 20.80 5.68 -9.25
CA ASN A 119 20.32 6.69 -10.20
C ASN A 119 19.38 7.74 -9.58
N VAL A 120 18.76 7.46 -8.43
CA VAL A 120 17.69 8.33 -7.90
C VAL A 120 18.01 8.83 -6.50
N ARG A 121 18.36 7.92 -5.57
CA ARG A 121 18.48 8.24 -4.14
C ARG A 121 19.47 9.36 -3.82
N ASN A 122 20.55 9.46 -4.59
CA ASN A 122 21.62 10.44 -4.36
C ASN A 122 21.37 11.79 -5.03
N HIS A 123 20.30 11.94 -5.82
CA HIS A 123 19.93 13.19 -6.49
C HIS A 123 18.89 13.94 -5.64
N SER A 124 19.37 14.84 -4.78
CA SER A 124 18.54 15.54 -3.78
C SER A 124 17.43 16.41 -4.37
N GLU A 125 17.62 16.88 -5.60
CA GLU A 125 16.69 17.69 -6.38
C GLU A 125 15.54 16.88 -6.98
N ILE A 126 15.73 15.56 -7.16
CA ILE A 126 14.71 14.67 -7.70
C ILE A 126 13.81 14.21 -6.55
N THR A 127 12.58 14.71 -6.56
CA THR A 127 11.52 14.37 -5.61
C THR A 127 10.79 13.09 -6.00
N PHE A 128 11.53 11.98 -6.11
CA PHE A 128 11.00 10.65 -6.35
C PHE A 128 11.18 9.76 -5.11
N ARG A 129 10.14 9.02 -4.74
CA ARG A 129 10.12 8.13 -3.57
C ARG A 129 9.53 6.77 -3.93
N ILE A 130 9.98 5.75 -3.20
CA ILE A 130 9.42 4.41 -3.23
C ILE A 130 8.75 4.16 -1.89
N LEU A 131 7.57 3.54 -1.94
CA LEU A 131 6.89 2.97 -0.77
C LEU A 131 6.78 1.46 -0.99
N GLU A 132 7.35 0.69 -0.07
CA GLU A 132 7.21 -0.77 -0.05
C GLU A 132 6.12 -1.19 0.97
N GLU A 133 5.96 -2.49 1.21
CA GLU A 133 4.85 -3.04 2.00
C GLU A 133 4.71 -2.43 3.41
N ASP A 134 5.81 -2.28 4.14
CA ASP A 134 5.76 -1.71 5.49
C ASP A 134 5.38 -0.23 5.49
N ASP A 135 5.86 0.56 4.50
CA ASP A 135 5.46 1.95 4.34
C ASP A 135 3.95 2.08 4.07
N VAL A 136 3.41 1.21 3.22
CA VAL A 136 1.97 1.19 2.90
C VAL A 136 1.15 0.84 4.13
N ILE A 137 1.58 -0.14 4.92
CA ILE A 137 0.92 -0.50 6.19
C ILE A 137 0.91 0.70 7.16
N ASP A 138 2.04 1.38 7.30
CA ASP A 138 2.15 2.58 8.13
C ASP A 138 1.21 3.70 7.65
N LEU A 139 1.11 3.90 6.33
CA LEU A 139 0.21 4.89 5.76
C LEU A 139 -1.25 4.53 6.00
N LEU A 140 -1.61 3.25 5.85
CA LEU A 140 -2.96 2.75 6.15
C LEU A 140 -3.32 2.93 7.63
N CYS A 141 -2.37 2.76 8.54
CA CYS A 141 -2.56 3.05 9.96
C CYS A 141 -2.76 4.55 10.21
N LYS A 142 -1.91 5.41 9.62
CA LYS A 142 -1.99 6.87 9.76
C LYS A 142 -3.28 7.45 9.21
N SER A 143 -3.78 6.89 8.11
CA SER A 143 -5.05 7.23 7.46
C SER A 143 -6.24 6.44 8.05
N GLN A 144 -6.05 5.79 9.21
CA GLN A 144 -7.11 5.12 9.96
C GLN A 144 -7.93 4.09 9.14
N PHE A 145 -7.37 3.56 8.05
CA PHE A 145 -7.96 2.48 7.27
C PHE A 145 -7.82 1.14 7.99
N ILE A 146 -6.72 0.98 8.73
CA ILE A 146 -6.47 -0.16 9.61
C ILE A 146 -6.02 0.36 10.98
N VAL A 147 -6.19 -0.47 12.01
CA VAL A 147 -5.79 -0.16 13.38
C VAL A 147 -4.42 -0.76 13.65
N HIS A 148 -3.52 0.02 14.25
CA HIS A 148 -2.20 -0.46 14.67
C HIS A 148 -2.32 -1.62 15.69
N PRO A 149 -1.51 -2.68 15.59
CA PRO A 149 -1.54 -3.79 16.56
C PRO A 149 -1.40 -3.32 18.00
N GLU A 150 -0.57 -2.33 18.26
CA GLU A 150 -0.35 -1.81 19.62
C GLU A 150 -1.62 -1.22 20.23
N THR A 151 -2.48 -0.63 19.40
CA THR A 151 -3.79 -0.13 19.84
C THR A 151 -4.70 -1.29 20.24
N ILE A 152 -4.56 -2.43 19.57
CA ILE A 152 -5.27 -3.67 19.88
C ILE A 152 -4.65 -4.35 21.12
N ALA A 153 -3.32 -4.32 21.27
CA ALA A 153 -2.56 -4.88 22.41
C ALA A 153 -3.08 -4.38 23.75
N LYS A 154 -3.38 -3.08 23.84
CA LYS A 154 -3.90 -2.45 25.06
C LYS A 154 -5.28 -2.98 25.49
N ASN A 155 -6.02 -3.57 24.56
CA ASN A 155 -7.33 -4.16 24.80
C ASN A 155 -7.28 -5.69 24.94
N ILE A 156 -6.10 -6.29 24.84
CA ILE A 156 -5.89 -7.73 24.98
C ILE A 156 -5.22 -7.97 26.34
N PRO A 157 -5.79 -8.84 27.19
CA PRO A 157 -5.15 -9.23 28.44
C PRO A 157 -3.71 -9.69 28.21
N SER A 158 -2.77 -9.18 29.00
CA SER A 158 -1.33 -9.49 28.91
C SER A 158 -1.00 -10.99 29.04
N SER A 159 -1.96 -11.81 29.48
CA SER A 159 -1.90 -13.27 29.48
C SER A 159 -1.99 -13.93 28.10
N ILE A 160 -2.34 -13.18 27.03
CA ILE A 160 -2.59 -13.70 25.67
C ILE A 160 -1.41 -13.44 24.71
N GLY A 161 -0.40 -12.66 25.13
CA GLY A 161 0.84 -12.40 24.38
C GLY A 161 0.90 -11.05 23.63
N LEU A 162 1.92 -10.86 22.80
CA LEU A 162 2.14 -9.60 22.06
C LEU A 162 1.49 -9.68 20.65
N PRO A 163 0.70 -8.68 20.24
CA PRO A 163 0.16 -8.65 18.88
C PRO A 163 1.20 -8.19 17.86
N GLU A 164 1.31 -8.95 16.78
CA GLU A 164 2.02 -8.56 15.57
C GLU A 164 1.04 -8.41 14.41
N ILE A 165 1.33 -7.53 13.43
CA ILE A 165 0.57 -7.52 12.16
C ILE A 165 0.88 -8.81 11.44
N GLY A 166 -0.06 -9.75 11.47
CA GLY A 166 0.10 -11.02 10.78
C GLY A 166 -0.22 -10.94 9.30
N ALA A 167 -1.35 -10.29 8.96
CA ALA A 167 -1.73 -10.02 7.57
C ALA A 167 -2.82 -8.93 7.47
N CYS A 168 -2.71 -8.02 6.50
CA CYS A 168 -3.74 -7.05 6.16
C CYS A 168 -4.48 -7.50 4.90
N PHE A 169 -5.81 -7.60 4.94
CA PHE A 169 -6.63 -7.98 3.80
C PHE A 169 -7.48 -6.81 3.30
N ILE A 170 -7.44 -6.53 2.01
CA ILE A 170 -8.21 -5.46 1.37
C ILE A 170 -9.23 -6.06 0.41
N GLN A 171 -10.50 -5.60 0.48
CA GLN A 171 -11.58 -6.02 -0.41
C GLN A 171 -12.43 -4.82 -0.86
N ILE A 172 -13.15 -4.98 -1.98
CA ILE A 172 -14.06 -4.00 -2.62
C ILE A 172 -15.04 -3.30 -1.64
N LYS A 173 -15.41 -3.91 -0.50
CA LYS A 173 -16.38 -3.35 0.47
C LYS A 173 -15.75 -2.89 1.81
N GLY A 174 -14.42 -2.83 1.88
CA GLY A 174 -13.68 -2.37 3.05
C GLY A 174 -12.28 -2.98 3.20
N CYS A 175 -11.44 -2.30 3.98
CA CYS A 175 -10.17 -2.84 4.45
C CYS A 175 -10.39 -3.59 5.77
N PHE A 176 -9.75 -4.74 5.91
CA PHE A 176 -9.78 -5.57 7.12
C PHE A 176 -8.35 -5.87 7.55
N GLY A 177 -7.91 -5.29 8.67
CA GLY A 177 -6.66 -5.69 9.31
C GLY A 177 -6.86 -6.95 10.14
N PHE A 178 -5.97 -7.94 10.01
CA PHE A 178 -5.89 -9.08 10.93
C PHE A 178 -4.58 -9.02 11.67
N ASN A 179 -4.65 -9.11 13.00
CA ASN A 179 -3.48 -9.22 13.85
C ASN A 179 -3.32 -10.69 14.23
N ILE A 180 -2.09 -11.20 14.16
CA ILE A 180 -1.77 -12.52 14.69
C ILE A 180 -1.26 -12.30 16.11
N LEU A 181 -1.86 -12.98 17.07
CA LEU A 181 -1.42 -12.99 18.45
C LEU A 181 -0.51 -14.20 18.66
N SER A 182 0.71 -13.96 19.13
CA SER A 182 1.63 -15.01 19.57
C SER A 182 1.46 -15.20 21.08
N LEU A 183 0.80 -16.28 21.49
CA LEU A 183 0.59 -16.64 22.90
C LEU A 183 1.91 -16.96 23.61
N VAL A 184 2.10 -16.41 24.81
CA VAL A 184 3.28 -16.70 25.64
C VAL A 184 3.14 -18.09 26.26
N GLY A 185 4.06 -19.00 25.93
CA GLY A 185 4.22 -20.28 26.64
C GLY A 185 3.85 -21.55 25.87
N GLU A 186 3.29 -21.46 24.67
CA GLU A 186 3.10 -22.63 23.80
C GLU A 186 4.06 -22.58 22.60
N GLY A 187 4.78 -23.67 22.35
CA GLY A 187 5.77 -23.79 21.28
C GLY A 187 5.22 -23.72 19.84
N TYR A 188 3.95 -23.33 19.67
CA TYR A 188 3.27 -23.15 18.39
C TYR A 188 2.31 -21.96 18.48
N PRO A 189 2.29 -21.03 17.50
CA PRO A 189 1.37 -19.91 17.49
C PRO A 189 -0.07 -20.38 17.25
N THR A 190 -0.92 -20.30 18.26
CA THR A 190 -2.37 -20.53 18.15
C THR A 190 -3.01 -19.29 17.54
N LYS A 191 -3.41 -19.39 16.27
CA LYS A 191 -4.00 -18.28 15.50
C LYS A 191 -5.34 -17.85 16.12
N SER A 192 -5.41 -16.66 16.68
CA SER A 192 -6.68 -15.98 16.97
C SER A 192 -6.92 -14.87 15.94
N GLN A 193 -8.17 -14.74 15.48
CA GLN A 193 -8.57 -13.81 14.41
C GLN A 193 -9.43 -12.70 15.01
N SER A 194 -9.06 -11.43 14.78
CA SER A 194 -9.97 -10.30 15.02
C SER A 194 -10.25 -9.58 13.70
N LEU A 195 -11.51 -9.53 13.28
CA LEU A 195 -11.98 -8.80 12.11
C LEU A 195 -12.44 -7.41 12.57
N MET A 196 -11.82 -6.34 12.10
CA MET A 196 -12.25 -4.97 12.44
C MET A 196 -12.61 -4.18 11.18
N ARG A 197 -13.83 -3.61 11.18
CA ARG A 197 -14.38 -2.76 10.12
C ARG A 197 -14.66 -1.37 10.69
N LYS A 198 -14.39 -0.31 9.92
CA LYS A 198 -14.66 1.11 10.28
C LYS A 198 -16.09 1.37 10.76
N GLU A 199 -17.06 0.54 10.36
CA GLU A 199 -18.48 0.70 10.72
C GLU A 199 -18.90 0.01 12.03
N HIS A 200 -18.07 -0.82 12.66
CA HIS A 200 -18.44 -1.54 13.88
C HIS A 200 -17.27 -1.59 14.87
N LEU A 201 -17.19 -0.58 15.74
CA LEU A 201 -16.61 -0.74 17.08
C LEU A 201 -17.61 -1.52 17.96
N CYS A 202 -17.88 -2.79 17.64
CA CYS A 202 -18.53 -3.70 18.59
C CYS A 202 -18.41 -5.17 18.18
N GLN A 203 -17.81 -5.96 19.08
CA GLN A 203 -17.97 -7.39 19.35
C GLN A 203 -18.15 -8.37 18.16
N LYS A 204 -17.19 -9.29 18.03
CA LYS A 204 -17.41 -10.73 18.29
C LYS A 204 -16.07 -11.49 18.22
N GLU A 205 -15.65 -12.06 19.34
CA GLU A 205 -14.77 -13.23 19.33
C GLU A 205 -15.51 -14.37 18.63
N GLN A 206 -14.97 -14.87 17.52
CA GLN A 206 -15.31 -16.19 17.01
C GLN A 206 -14.01 -16.97 16.83
N LEU A 207 -13.75 -17.83 17.81
CA LEU A 207 -12.76 -18.90 17.74
C LEU A 207 -13.21 -19.88 16.66
N TRP A 208 -12.53 -19.88 15.52
CA TRP A 208 -12.64 -20.98 14.55
C TRP A 208 -11.48 -21.94 14.80
N THR A 209 -11.77 -23.04 15.48
CA THR A 209 -10.89 -24.22 15.54
C THR A 209 -11.11 -25.08 14.30
N THR A 210 -10.13 -25.11 13.40
CA THR A 210 -9.79 -26.26 12.54
C THR A 210 -8.34 -26.16 12.12
#